data_AF-A0AAV0DFR6-F1
#
_entry.id   AF-A0AAV0DFR6-F1
#
_cell.length_a   1.000
_cell.length_b   1.000
_cell.length_c   1.000
_cell.angle_alpha   90.00
_cell.angle_beta   90.00
_cell.angle_gamma   90.00
#
_symmetry.space_group_name_H-M   'P 1'
#
loop_
_entity.id
_entity.type
_entity.pdbx_description
1 polymer ?
#
loop_
_entity_poly.entity_id
_entity_poly.type
_entity_poly.pdbx_seq_one_letter_code
_entity_poly.pdbx_strand_id
1 'polypeptide(L)'
;MLQNLFPTSELMSSASRLILHLHEKGIPISVATGSHKRHFQLKTKQHDELFSLMHHIVVGDDPEVKQGKPSPDIFLTAAKNLRMHLLICIKFLFLRMLPQVFLLLRMLACQW
;
A
#
# COMPACT_ATOMS: atom_id res chain seq x y z
N MET A 1 -7.64 20.37 -10.82
CA MET A 1 -8.30 19.07 -10.52
C MET A 1 -7.22 18.08 -10.08
N LEU A 2 -7.49 17.23 -9.07
CA LEU A 2 -6.48 16.36 -8.41
C LEU A 2 -5.70 15.43 -9.37
N GLN A 3 -6.30 15.06 -10.49
CA GLN A 3 -5.68 14.19 -11.51
C GLN A 3 -4.39 14.76 -12.10
N ASN A 4 -4.20 16.09 -12.09
CA ASN A 4 -2.99 16.75 -12.58
C ASN A 4 -1.86 16.77 -11.53
N LEU A 5 -2.18 16.55 -10.26
CA LEU A 5 -1.23 16.57 -9.14
C LEU A 5 -0.74 15.17 -8.76
N PHE A 6 -1.53 14.12 -9.04
CA PHE A 6 -1.12 12.74 -8.75
C PHE A 6 0.18 12.32 -9.46
N PRO A 7 0.40 12.66 -10.75
CA PRO A 7 1.61 12.28 -11.45
C PRO A 7 2.87 13.01 -10.98
N THR A 8 2.76 13.99 -10.07
CA THR A 8 3.90 14.73 -9.49
C THR A 8 4.11 14.40 -8.01
N SER A 9 3.47 13.34 -7.51
CA SER A 9 3.54 12.98 -6.09
C SER A 9 4.90 12.35 -5.78
N GLU A 10 5.65 12.93 -4.85
CA GLU A 10 6.92 12.37 -4.39
C GLU A 10 6.73 11.32 -3.28
N LEU A 11 7.59 10.30 -3.30
CA LEU A 11 7.71 9.37 -2.18
C LEU A 11 8.43 10.02 -1.02
N MET A 12 8.02 9.64 0.19
CA MET A 12 8.86 9.93 1.37
C MET A 12 10.16 9.14 1.27
N SER A 13 11.30 9.81 1.44
CA SER A 13 12.64 9.21 1.33
C SER A 13 12.86 8.01 2.25
N SER A 14 12.22 7.98 3.42
CA SER A 14 12.27 6.83 4.34
C SER A 14 11.48 5.62 3.83
N ALA A 15 10.47 5.82 2.99
CA ALA A 15 9.60 4.76 2.46
C ALA A 15 10.35 3.84 1.50
N SER A 16 11.05 4.44 0.53
CA SER A 16 11.80 3.71 -0.49
C SER A 16 12.89 2.87 0.16
N ARG A 17 13.66 3.45 1.09
CA ARG A 17 14.69 2.72 1.85
C ARG A 17 14.13 1.50 2.58
N LEU A 18 12.95 1.64 3.22
CA LEU A 18 12.32 0.54 3.95
C LEU A 18 11.84 -0.57 3.00
N ILE A 19 11.17 -0.20 1.91
CA ILE A 19 10.68 -1.16 0.91
C ILE A 19 11.85 -1.96 0.31
N LEU A 20 12.90 -1.25 -0.11
CA LEU A 20 14.10 -1.89 -0.68
C LEU A 20 14.73 -2.85 0.33
N HIS A 21 14.91 -2.42 1.58
CA HIS A 21 15.47 -3.27 2.62
C HIS A 21 14.64 -4.54 2.88
N LEU A 22 13.31 -4.41 2.94
CA LEU A 22 12.43 -5.55 3.17
C LEU A 22 12.42 -6.51 1.98
N HIS A 23 12.43 -5.97 0.76
CA HIS A 23 12.56 -6.77 -0.46
C HIS A 23 13.89 -7.53 -0.51
N GLU A 24 15.02 -6.88 -0.21
CA GLU A 24 16.35 -7.51 -0.10
C GLU A 24 16.40 -8.63 0.96
N LYS A 25 15.59 -8.52 2.01
CA LYS A 25 15.46 -9.55 3.06
C LYS A 25 14.43 -10.65 2.73
N GLY A 26 13.85 -10.63 1.53
CA GLY A 26 12.84 -11.60 1.13
C GLY A 26 11.55 -11.51 1.95
N ILE A 27 11.27 -10.35 2.53
CA ILE A 27 10.06 -10.13 3.32
C ILE A 27 8.94 -9.72 2.37
N PRO A 28 7.81 -10.45 2.32
CA PRO A 28 6.68 -10.09 1.47
C PRO A 28 6.08 -8.74 1.83
N ILE A 29 5.73 -7.95 0.80
CA ILE A 29 5.20 -6.59 0.94
C ILE A 29 3.88 -6.48 0.16
N SER A 30 2.86 -5.82 0.72
CA SER A 30 1.62 -5.51 0.01
C SER A 30 1.20 -4.06 0.20
N VAL A 31 0.53 -3.51 -0.82
CA VAL A 31 -0.17 -2.22 -0.69
C VAL A 31 -1.64 -2.47 -0.33
N ALA A 32 -2.22 -1.62 0.52
CA ALA A 32 -3.64 -1.64 0.88
C ALA A 32 -4.22 -0.22 0.82
N THR A 33 -4.66 0.20 -0.36
CA THR A 33 -5.08 1.59 -0.63
C THR A 33 -6.58 1.71 -0.86
N GLY A 34 -7.22 2.71 -0.23
CA GLY A 34 -8.64 3.01 -0.51
C GLY A 34 -8.85 3.69 -1.87
N SER A 35 -7.77 3.99 -2.60
CA SER A 35 -7.85 4.57 -3.95
C SER A 35 -8.30 3.51 -4.95
N HIS A 36 -9.18 3.89 -5.87
CA HIS A 36 -9.52 3.05 -7.02
C HIS A 36 -8.31 2.86 -7.95
N LYS A 37 -8.30 1.77 -8.73
CA LYS A 37 -7.20 1.39 -9.61
C LYS A 37 -6.68 2.53 -10.49
N ARG A 38 -7.58 3.30 -11.13
CA ARG A 38 -7.22 4.47 -11.97
C ARG A 38 -6.42 5.51 -11.18
N HIS A 39 -6.87 5.86 -9.98
CA HIS A 39 -6.19 6.85 -9.15
C HIS A 39 -4.90 6.32 -8.55
N PHE A 40 -4.86 5.04 -8.21
CA PHE A 40 -3.64 4.39 -7.76
C PHE A 40 -2.56 4.47 -8.85
N GLN A 41 -2.86 4.03 -10.07
CA GLN A 41 -1.92 4.08 -11.20
C GLN A 41 -1.39 5.49 -11.47
N LEU A 42 -2.25 6.51 -11.41
CA LEU A 42 -1.80 7.90 -11.58
C LEU A 42 -0.85 8.38 -10.47
N LYS A 43 -1.07 7.95 -9.22
CA LYS A 43 -0.23 8.30 -8.07
C LYS A 43 1.11 7.56 -8.07
N THR A 44 1.16 6.35 -8.64
CA THR A 44 2.34 5.50 -8.59
C THR A 44 3.18 5.54 -9.86
N LYS A 45 2.70 6.18 -10.94
CA LYS A 45 3.37 6.21 -12.26
C LYS A 45 4.85 6.62 -12.23
N GLN A 46 5.24 7.55 -11.35
CA GLN A 46 6.65 7.97 -11.21
C GLN A 46 7.51 6.99 -10.38
N HIS A 47 6.88 6.02 -9.74
CA HIS A 47 7.47 5.10 -8.76
C HIS A 47 7.20 3.65 -9.13
N ASP A 48 6.93 3.37 -10.41
CA ASP A 48 6.53 2.05 -10.90
C ASP A 48 7.57 0.97 -10.52
N GLU A 49 8.87 1.30 -10.56
CA GLU A 49 9.95 0.41 -10.10
C GLU A 49 9.76 -0.02 -8.64
N LEU A 50 9.47 0.91 -7.74
CA LEU A 50 9.29 0.60 -6.32
C LEU A 50 8.00 -0.21 -6.08
N PHE A 51 6.92 0.12 -6.77
CA PHE A 51 5.66 -0.62 -6.65
C PHE A 51 5.70 -2.00 -7.34
N SER A 52 6.63 -2.22 -8.27
CA SER A 52 6.90 -3.55 -8.84
C SER A 52 7.48 -4.55 -7.83
N LEU A 53 8.04 -4.06 -6.72
CA LEU A 53 8.56 -4.90 -5.63
C LEU A 53 7.43 -5.45 -4.71
N MET A 54 6.21 -4.96 -4.89
CA MET A 54 5.05 -5.40 -4.11
C MET A 54 4.62 -6.78 -4.58
N HIS A 55 4.43 -7.70 -3.64
CA HIS A 55 3.88 -9.03 -3.96
C HIS A 55 2.42 -8.91 -4.39
N HIS A 56 1.68 -8.03 -3.70
CA HIS A 56 0.28 -7.77 -3.98
C HIS A 56 -0.05 -6.29 -3.80
N ILE A 57 -1.03 -5.81 -4.57
CA ILE A 57 -1.57 -4.46 -4.46
C ILE A 57 -3.09 -4.59 -4.38
N VAL A 58 -3.65 -4.24 -3.22
CA VAL A 58 -5.09 -4.23 -2.99
C VAL A 58 -5.58 -2.78 -3.05
N VAL A 59 -6.52 -2.54 -3.97
CA VAL A 59 -7.11 -1.22 -4.24
C VAL A 59 -8.54 -1.12 -3.69
N GLY A 60 -9.11 0.08 -3.65
CA GLY A 60 -10.41 0.31 -3.02
C GLY A 60 -11.59 -0.28 -3.79
N ASP A 61 -11.42 -0.50 -5.10
CA ASP A 61 -12.38 -1.13 -6.01
C ASP A 61 -12.05 -2.61 -6.29
N ASP A 62 -11.22 -3.23 -5.44
CA ASP A 62 -10.93 -4.66 -5.51
C ASP A 62 -12.18 -5.49 -5.13
N PRO A 63 -12.56 -6.51 -5.92
CA PRO A 63 -13.77 -7.30 -5.68
C PRO A 63 -13.75 -8.10 -4.36
N GLU A 64 -12.57 -8.37 -3.79
CA GLU A 64 -12.46 -8.99 -2.46
C GLU A 64 -12.67 -7.99 -1.31
N VAL A 65 -12.70 -6.68 -1.59
CA VAL A 65 -12.94 -5.62 -0.60
C VAL A 65 -14.42 -5.25 -0.61
N LYS A 66 -15.20 -5.87 0.29
CA LYS A 66 -16.66 -5.66 0.37
C LYS A 66 -17.02 -4.31 0.97
N GLN A 67 -16.26 -3.87 1.97
CA GLN A 67 -16.43 -2.58 2.63
C GLN A 67 -15.13 -1.81 2.59
N GLY A 68 -15.20 -0.56 2.11
CA GLY A 68 -14.06 0.36 2.16
C GLY A 68 -13.71 0.75 3.61
N LYS A 69 -12.58 1.43 3.78
CA LYS A 69 -12.17 1.98 5.08
C LYS A 69 -13.31 2.83 5.67
N PRO A 70 -13.61 2.75 6.98
CA PRO A 70 -12.77 2.18 8.05
C PRO A 70 -12.87 0.65 8.24
N SER A 71 -13.64 -0.07 7.42
CA SER A 71 -13.68 -1.53 7.49
C SER A 71 -12.27 -2.16 7.36
N PRO A 72 -11.99 -3.26 8.08
CA PRO A 72 -10.72 -3.97 7.99
C PRO A 72 -10.53 -4.71 6.65
N ASP A 73 -11.58 -4.90 5.85
CA ASP A 73 -11.60 -5.78 4.66
C ASP A 73 -10.37 -5.63 3.77
N ILE A 74 -9.97 -4.40 3.44
CA ILE A 74 -8.81 -4.17 2.57
C ILE A 74 -7.49 -4.69 3.15
N PHE A 75 -7.34 -4.63 4.47
CA PHE A 75 -6.16 -5.16 5.15
C PHE A 75 -6.24 -6.68 5.28
N LEU A 76 -7.46 -7.24 5.45
CA LEU A 76 -7.70 -8.68 5.46
C LEU A 76 -7.36 -9.31 4.10
N THR A 77 -7.81 -8.69 3.01
CA THR A 77 -7.50 -9.10 1.64
C THR A 77 -5.99 -9.05 1.39
N ALA A 78 -5.32 -7.97 1.80
CA ALA A 78 -3.86 -7.86 1.66
C ALA A 78 -3.12 -8.95 2.47
N ALA A 79 -3.53 -9.21 3.71
CA ALA A 79 -2.92 -10.25 4.56
C ALA A 79 -3.14 -11.66 4.00
N LYS A 80 -4.35 -11.95 3.50
CA LYS A 80 -4.70 -13.20 2.83
C LYS A 80 -3.81 -13.43 1.59
N ASN A 81 -3.62 -12.41 0.78
CA ASN A 81 -2.79 -12.48 -0.42
C ASN A 81 -1.31 -12.72 -0.09
N LEU A 82 -0.80 -12.12 0.99
CA LEU A 82 0.54 -12.39 1.51
C LEU A 82 0.69 -13.76 2.19
N ARG A 83 -0.39 -14.55 2.31
CA ARG A 83 -0.45 -15.81 3.09
C ARG A 83 0.07 -15.63 4.52
N MET A 84 -0.19 -14.46 5.11
CA MET A 84 0.31 -14.10 6.43
C MET A 84 -0.79 -14.18 7.49
N HIS A 85 -0.41 -14.63 8.70
CA HIS A 85 -1.27 -14.56 9.86
C HIS A 85 -1.44 -13.09 10.30
N LEU A 86 -2.68 -12.65 10.56
CA LEU A 86 -3.07 -11.25 10.81
C LEU A 86 -2.32 -10.53 11.97
N LEU A 87 -1.53 -11.25 12.77
CA LEU A 87 -0.87 -10.73 13.97
C LEU A 87 0.37 -9.85 13.67
N ILE A 88 0.72 -9.62 12.39
CA ILE A 88 1.97 -8.98 11.99
C ILE A 88 1.74 -7.95 10.87
N CYS A 89 1.05 -6.85 11.18
CA CYS A 89 0.75 -5.76 10.24
C CYS A 89 1.27 -4.41 10.77
N ILE A 90 2.20 -3.77 10.05
CA ILE A 90 2.52 -2.33 10.26
C ILE A 90 1.83 -1.51 9.19
N LYS A 91 1.11 -0.49 9.63
CA LYS A 91 0.53 0.54 8.78
C LYS A 91 1.54 1.68 8.63
N PHE A 92 2.01 1.92 7.41
CA PHE A 92 2.75 3.15 7.09
C PHE A 92 1.97 4.02 6.09
N LEU A 93 2.00 5.34 6.31
CA LEU A 93 1.40 6.37 5.46
C LEU A 93 2.54 7.07 4.71
N PHE A 94 2.59 6.98 3.37
CA PHE A 94 3.81 7.32 2.63
C PHE A 94 3.71 8.32 1.48
N LEU A 95 2.57 8.97 1.24
CA LEU A 95 2.51 10.08 0.28
C LEU A 95 2.29 11.41 0.98
N ARG A 96 3.33 12.24 1.00
CA ARG A 96 3.28 13.62 1.46
C ARG A 96 2.75 14.54 0.36
N MET A 97 1.57 14.22 -0.18
CA MET A 97 0.81 15.21 -0.95
C MET A 97 -0.67 14.87 -1.19
N LEU A 98 -1.31 13.97 -0.40
CA LEU A 98 -2.78 13.82 -0.23
C LEU A 98 -3.08 12.52 0.56
N PRO A 99 -4.16 12.46 1.37
CA PRO A 99 -4.31 11.52 2.49
C PRO A 99 -4.66 10.05 2.17
N GLN A 100 -4.30 9.49 1.00
CA GLN A 100 -4.96 8.27 0.51
C GLN A 100 -4.10 7.10 0.03
N VAL A 101 -2.79 7.03 0.30
CA VAL A 101 -2.00 5.83 -0.02
C VAL A 101 -1.34 5.27 1.24
N PHE A 102 -1.79 4.07 1.61
CA PHE A 102 -1.31 3.32 2.76
C PHE A 102 -0.59 2.07 2.26
N LEU A 103 0.60 1.84 2.80
CA LEU A 103 1.43 0.68 2.50
C LEU A 103 1.41 -0.24 3.73
N LEU A 104 1.22 -1.55 3.51
CA LEU A 104 1.19 -2.57 4.57
C LEU A 104 2.53 -3.31 4.55
N LEU A 105 3.34 -3.10 5.60
CA LEU A 105 4.67 -3.73 5.74
C LEU A 105 4.70 -4.60 7.00
N ARG A 106 5.41 -5.73 6.93
CA ARG A 106 5.57 -6.67 8.03
C ARG A 106 6.50 -6.11 9.12
N MET A 107 5.98 -5.97 10.35
CA MET A 107 6.67 -6.22 11.65
C MET A 107 5.83 -5.79 12.87
N LEU A 108 5.29 -6.75 13.62
CA LEU A 108 4.76 -6.66 14.98
C LEU A 108 3.72 -5.56 15.32
N ALA A 109 2.48 -6.03 15.47
CA ALA A 109 1.43 -5.54 16.37
C ALA A 109 1.03 -4.05 16.27
N CYS A 110 -0.15 -3.77 15.72
CA CYS A 110 -0.96 -2.68 16.24
C CYS A 110 -2.45 -2.91 15.97
N GLN A 111 -3.25 -2.60 16.99
CA GLN A 111 -4.71 -2.67 17.04
C GLN A 111 -5.36 -1.76 15.99
N TRP A 112 -6.55 -2.19 15.53
CA TRP A 112 -7.32 -1.67 14.41
C TRP A 112 -7.79 -0.22 14.57
#